data_AF-A0A914PBJ9-F1
#
_entry.id   AF-A0A914PBJ9-F1
#
_cell.length_a   1.000
_cell.length_b   1.000
_cell.length_c   1.000
_cell.angle_alpha   90.00
_cell.angle_beta   90.00
_cell.angle_gamma   90.00
#
_symmetry.space_group_name_H-M   'P 1'
#
loop_
_entity.id
_entity.type
_entity.pdbx_description
1 polymer ?
#
loop_
_entity_poly.entity_id
_entity_poly.type
_entity_poly.pdbx_seq_one_letter_code
_entity_poly.pdbx_strand_id
1 'polypeptide(L)'
;MCNVVANHNGEMLWVPPAIYKSSCIIDVEFFPFDEQTCTLIFGSWTYDENEVILDFDQAESMDLSEYTTSSTWDIIDAPAVLTKKRSLIEFQLRIRRKTLFYTVVLILPTVFMAFLSLSVFILPTDSAEKMSLTINVLLSIVVFLLLVSKILPPTSLTIPLLAKYLLLTFVLNIITTLVSVIVINIYFRGPTTHRMPKWVHTVFLVVSFYWRLNFFISFKCRF
;
A
#
# COMPACT_ATOMS: atom_id res chain seq x y z
N MET A 1 7.56 -21.47 -35.54
CA MET A 1 6.30 -21.68 -36.29
C MET A 1 5.80 -23.08 -35.96
N CYS A 2 4.51 -23.23 -35.71
CA CYS A 2 3.87 -24.53 -35.45
C CYS A 2 3.04 -24.96 -36.65
N ASN A 3 2.79 -26.27 -36.75
CA ASN A 3 2.02 -26.87 -37.82
C ASN A 3 0.50 -26.71 -37.57
N VAL A 4 -0.27 -26.74 -38.65
CA VAL A 4 -1.74 -26.82 -38.62
C VAL A 4 -2.14 -28.28 -38.83
N VAL A 5 -3.09 -28.78 -38.06
CA VAL A 5 -3.66 -30.13 -38.25
C VAL A 5 -4.89 -30.00 -39.15
N ALA A 6 -4.89 -30.69 -40.29
CA ALA A 6 -6.00 -30.66 -41.24
C ALA A 6 -6.70 -32.03 -41.29
N ASN A 7 -8.02 -32.03 -41.08
CA ASN A 7 -8.88 -33.21 -41.18
C ASN A 7 -9.40 -33.40 -42.61
N HIS A 8 -9.81 -34.63 -42.94
CA HIS A 8 -10.34 -34.97 -44.27
C HIS A 8 -11.64 -34.23 -44.64
N ASN A 9 -12.38 -33.70 -43.64
CA ASN A 9 -13.59 -32.90 -43.84
C ASN A 9 -13.30 -31.42 -44.15
N GLY A 10 -12.03 -31.01 -44.17
CA GLY A 10 -11.62 -29.61 -44.38
C GLY A 10 -11.52 -28.79 -43.09
N GLU A 11 -11.82 -29.37 -41.92
CA GLU A 11 -11.60 -28.72 -40.63
C GLU A 11 -10.10 -28.60 -40.34
N MET A 12 -9.69 -27.42 -39.88
CA MET A 12 -8.29 -27.12 -39.57
C MET A 12 -8.17 -26.68 -38.10
N LEU A 13 -7.31 -27.34 -37.35
CA LEU A 13 -6.97 -26.99 -35.97
C LEU A 13 -5.57 -26.35 -35.93
N TRP A 14 -5.51 -25.13 -35.42
CA TRP A 14 -4.25 -24.41 -35.24
C TRP A 14 -4.15 -23.83 -33.83
N VAL A 15 -3.16 -24.29 -33.07
CA VAL A 15 -2.94 -23.89 -31.66
C VAL A 15 -1.51 -23.37 -31.49
N PRO A 16 -1.23 -22.11 -31.89
CA PRO A 16 0.10 -21.52 -31.75
C PRO A 16 0.38 -21.09 -30.30
N PRO A 17 1.54 -21.47 -29.72
CA PRO A 17 1.97 -20.90 -28.45
C PRO A 17 2.37 -19.44 -28.65
N ALA A 18 1.84 -18.55 -27.80
CA ALA A 18 2.11 -17.13 -27.88
C ALA A 18 2.24 -16.50 -26.49
N ILE A 19 3.10 -15.49 -26.38
CA ILE A 19 3.23 -14.64 -25.20
C ILE A 19 2.68 -13.28 -25.56
N TYR A 20 1.51 -12.94 -25.01
CA TYR A 20 0.86 -11.65 -25.24
C TYR A 20 1.22 -10.64 -24.14
N LYS A 21 1.45 -9.39 -24.55
CA LYS A 21 1.60 -8.25 -23.66
C LYS A 21 0.46 -7.28 -23.94
N SER A 22 -0.57 -7.29 -23.09
CA SER A 22 -1.68 -6.34 -23.17
C SER A 22 -1.41 -5.08 -22.36
N SER A 23 -2.06 -3.98 -22.75
CA SER A 23 -2.11 -2.77 -21.95
C SER A 23 -3.38 -2.77 -21.12
N CYS A 24 -3.24 -2.63 -19.80
CA CYS A 24 -4.33 -2.62 -18.84
C CYS A 24 -4.12 -1.42 -17.90
N ILE A 25 -5.20 -0.68 -17.62
CA ILE A 25 -5.17 0.41 -16.66
C ILE A 25 -5.30 -0.21 -15.28
N ILE A 26 -4.35 0.07 -14.38
CA ILE A 26 -4.33 -0.47 -13.03
C ILE A 26 -5.00 0.53 -12.09
N ASP A 27 -6.04 0.10 -11.39
CA ASP A 27 -6.63 0.88 -10.31
C ASP A 27 -5.90 0.61 -9.00
N VAL A 28 -5.28 1.64 -8.45
CA VAL A 28 -4.47 1.56 -7.22
C VAL A 28 -5.20 2.07 -5.97
N GLU A 29 -6.48 2.44 -6.07
CA GLU A 29 -7.21 3.03 -4.94
C GLU A 29 -7.17 2.15 -3.67
N PHE A 30 -7.43 0.85 -3.82
CA PHE A 30 -7.49 -0.11 -2.71
C PHE A 30 -6.21 -0.94 -2.52
N PHE A 31 -5.09 -0.53 -3.12
CA PHE A 31 -3.81 -1.23 -2.95
C PHE A 31 -3.46 -1.44 -1.46
N PRO A 32 -3.01 -2.64 -1.02
CA PRO A 32 -2.69 -3.84 -1.80
C PRO A 32 -3.87 -4.82 -1.96
N PHE A 33 -5.07 -4.47 -1.50
CA PHE A 33 -6.29 -5.27 -1.59
C PHE A 33 -7.04 -4.99 -2.91
N ASP A 34 -6.29 -4.73 -3.98
CA ASP A 34 -6.81 -4.36 -5.28
C ASP A 34 -7.24 -5.58 -6.12
N GLU A 35 -8.32 -5.37 -6.88
CA GLU A 35 -8.78 -6.26 -7.94
C GLU A 35 -8.60 -5.55 -9.28
N GLN A 36 -8.09 -6.27 -10.28
CA GLN A 36 -7.82 -5.73 -11.60
C GLN A 36 -8.60 -6.53 -12.64
N THR A 37 -9.17 -5.83 -13.61
CA THR A 37 -9.80 -6.44 -14.78
C THR A 37 -9.01 -6.04 -16.02
N CYS A 38 -8.28 -6.99 -16.60
CA CYS A 38 -7.47 -6.74 -17.77
C CYS A 38 -8.03 -7.46 -18.98
N THR A 39 -8.27 -6.71 -20.06
CA THR A 39 -8.93 -7.21 -21.27
C THR A 39 -7.91 -7.51 -22.37
N LEU A 40 -7.99 -8.70 -22.94
CA LEU A 40 -7.27 -9.11 -24.15
C LEU A 40 -8.27 -9.14 -25.31
N ILE A 41 -8.00 -8.37 -26.36
CA ILE A 41 -8.89 -8.27 -27.51
C ILE A 41 -8.22 -8.97 -28.69
N PHE A 42 -8.90 -9.96 -29.27
CA PHE A 42 -8.48 -10.67 -30.47
C PHE A 42 -9.46 -10.43 -31.60
N GLY A 43 -8.92 -10.27 -32.80
CA GLY A 43 -9.69 -9.98 -34.00
C GLY A 43 -8.82 -10.12 -35.24
N SER A 44 -9.46 -10.27 -36.39
CA SER A 44 -8.76 -10.19 -37.66
C SER A 44 -8.34 -8.76 -37.93
N TRP A 45 -7.09 -8.56 -38.36
CA TRP A 45 -6.62 -7.26 -38.86
C TRP A 45 -6.97 -7.05 -40.34
N THR A 46 -7.05 -8.14 -41.10
CA THR A 46 -7.18 -8.11 -42.57
C THR A 46 -8.60 -8.28 -43.07
N TYR A 47 -9.45 -8.96 -42.30
CA TYR A 47 -10.82 -9.32 -42.70
C TYR A 47 -11.84 -8.58 -41.85
N ASP A 48 -12.98 -8.25 -42.46
CA ASP A 48 -14.07 -7.56 -41.80
C ASP A 48 -15.09 -8.53 -41.14
N GLU A 49 -16.12 -7.95 -40.52
CA GLU A 49 -17.22 -8.65 -39.85
C GLU A 49 -18.14 -9.48 -40.77
N ASN A 50 -18.05 -9.30 -42.09
CA ASN A 50 -18.85 -10.05 -43.07
C ASN A 50 -18.04 -11.21 -43.69
N GLU A 51 -16.71 -11.15 -43.63
CA GLU A 51 -15.81 -12.16 -44.17
C GLU A 51 -15.43 -13.23 -43.16
N VAL A 52 -15.18 -12.85 -41.91
CA VAL A 52 -14.77 -13.77 -40.84
C VAL A 52 -15.63 -13.56 -39.61
N ILE A 53 -16.26 -14.66 -39.17
CA ILE A 53 -17.06 -14.71 -37.94
C ILE A 53 -16.28 -15.52 -36.92
N LEU A 54 -16.05 -14.92 -35.75
CA LEU A 54 -15.45 -15.59 -34.61
C LEU A 54 -16.54 -16.23 -33.75
N ASP A 55 -16.28 -17.42 -33.23
CA ASP A 55 -17.17 -18.09 -32.29
C ASP A 55 -16.36 -18.89 -31.26
N PHE A 56 -17.00 -19.27 -30.16
CA PHE A 56 -16.38 -20.11 -29.14
C PHE A 56 -16.49 -21.59 -29.51
N ASP A 57 -15.40 -22.33 -29.35
CA ASP A 57 -15.40 -23.78 -29.62
C ASP A 57 -16.13 -24.57 -28.53
N GLN A 58 -15.90 -24.24 -27.25
CA GLN A 58 -16.43 -25.00 -26.10
C GLN A 58 -17.19 -24.13 -25.09
N ALA A 59 -16.53 -23.09 -24.59
CA ALA A 59 -17.06 -22.28 -23.49
C ALA A 59 -16.74 -20.79 -23.69
N GLU A 60 -17.60 -19.94 -23.13
CA GLU A 60 -17.44 -18.48 -23.10
C GLU A 60 -16.45 -18.04 -22.00
N SER A 61 -15.35 -18.78 -21.83
CA SER A 61 -14.34 -18.54 -20.80
C SER A 61 -12.98 -19.08 -21.22
N MET A 62 -11.92 -18.50 -20.68
CA MET A 62 -10.56 -18.99 -20.88
C MET A 62 -10.38 -20.36 -20.22
N ASP A 63 -9.80 -21.32 -20.94
CA ASP A 63 -9.42 -22.60 -20.33
C ASP A 63 -8.21 -22.41 -19.41
N LEU A 64 -8.38 -22.79 -18.14
CA LEU A 64 -7.39 -22.70 -17.07
C LEU A 64 -6.96 -24.08 -16.56
N SER A 65 -7.29 -25.17 -17.28
CA SER A 65 -6.98 -26.55 -16.89
C SER A 65 -5.47 -26.79 -16.68
N GLU A 66 -4.62 -26.22 -17.53
CA GLU A 66 -3.15 -26.30 -17.44
C GLU A 66 -2.52 -25.09 -16.71
N TYR A 67 -3.32 -24.24 -16.07
CA TYR A 67 -2.80 -23.05 -15.39
C TYR A 67 -2.03 -23.40 -14.12
N THR A 68 -0.79 -22.92 -14.03
CA THR A 68 -0.01 -22.95 -12.79
C THR A 68 -0.24 -21.67 -12.00
N THR A 69 -0.67 -21.81 -10.74
CA THR A 69 -1.00 -20.67 -9.86
C THR A 69 0.16 -19.69 -9.69
N SER A 70 -0.10 -18.40 -9.88
CA SER A 70 0.89 -17.34 -9.66
C SER A 70 1.16 -17.09 -8.18
N SER A 71 2.39 -16.67 -7.87
CA SER A 71 2.81 -16.26 -6.52
C SER A 71 2.39 -14.83 -6.15
N THR A 72 1.94 -14.04 -7.12
CA THR A 72 1.65 -12.60 -6.95
C THR A 72 0.17 -12.27 -7.11
N TRP A 73 -0.53 -13.01 -7.96
CA TRP A 73 -1.93 -12.79 -8.32
C TRP A 73 -2.72 -14.08 -8.24
N ASP A 74 -3.96 -13.99 -7.80
CA ASP A 74 -4.97 -15.04 -7.91
C ASP A 74 -5.93 -14.68 -9.03
N ILE A 75 -6.22 -15.65 -9.90
CA ILE A 75 -7.26 -15.48 -10.93
C ILE A 75 -8.61 -15.68 -10.24
N ILE A 76 -9.46 -14.66 -10.26
CA ILE A 76 -10.83 -14.75 -9.74
C ILE A 76 -11.74 -15.38 -10.80
N ASP A 77 -11.67 -14.85 -12.01
CA ASP A 77 -12.52 -15.25 -13.14
C ASP A 77 -11.87 -14.82 -14.47
N ALA A 78 -12.24 -15.50 -15.56
CA ALA A 78 -11.69 -15.26 -16.89
C ALA A 78 -12.74 -15.42 -18.01
N PRO A 79 -13.86 -14.65 -18.00
CA PRO A 79 -14.90 -14.77 -19.02
C PRO A 79 -14.43 -14.23 -20.37
N ALA A 80 -15.04 -14.73 -21.44
CA ALA A 80 -14.83 -14.26 -22.80
C ALA A 80 -16.15 -13.74 -23.38
N VAL A 81 -16.09 -12.64 -24.13
CA VAL A 81 -17.28 -12.00 -24.73
C VAL A 81 -17.01 -11.72 -26.21
N LEU A 82 -18.01 -12.01 -27.05
CA LEU A 82 -18.01 -11.63 -28.47
C LEU A 82 -18.55 -10.21 -28.64
N THR A 83 -17.76 -9.34 -29.27
CA THR A 83 -18.12 -7.93 -29.51
C THR A 83 -18.17 -7.64 -31.03
N LYS A 84 -18.76 -6.51 -31.42
CA LYS A 84 -18.84 -6.01 -32.82
C LYS A 84 -19.34 -7.07 -33.81
N LYS A 85 -20.56 -7.57 -33.61
CA LYS A 85 -21.18 -8.60 -34.47
C LYS A 85 -20.29 -9.84 -34.67
N ARG A 86 -19.59 -10.29 -33.62
CA ARG A 86 -18.70 -11.46 -33.64
C ARG A 86 -17.43 -11.30 -34.51
N SER A 87 -16.98 -10.07 -34.75
CA SER A 87 -15.67 -9.81 -35.38
C SER A 87 -14.53 -9.73 -34.37
N LEU A 88 -14.83 -9.50 -33.09
CA LEU A 88 -13.86 -9.40 -31.99
C LEU A 88 -14.24 -10.35 -30.85
N ILE A 89 -13.23 -10.97 -30.26
CA ILE A 89 -13.34 -11.70 -28.99
C ILE A 89 -12.56 -10.93 -27.92
N GLU A 90 -13.21 -10.66 -26.79
CA GLU A 90 -12.62 -10.02 -25.62
C GLU A 90 -12.52 -11.02 -24.47
N PHE A 91 -11.30 -11.38 -24.06
CA PHE A 91 -11.07 -12.15 -22.83
C PHE A 91 -10.82 -11.18 -21.67
N GLN A 92 -11.65 -11.25 -20.65
CA GLN A 92 -11.53 -10.41 -19.45
C GLN A 92 -10.88 -11.20 -18.33
N LEU A 93 -9.62 -10.90 -18.02
CA LEU A 93 -8.91 -11.54 -16.93
C LEU A 93 -9.13 -10.74 -15.63
N ARG A 94 -9.91 -11.29 -14.70
CA ARG A 94 -10.12 -10.70 -13.37
C ARG A 94 -9.14 -11.31 -12.38
N ILE A 95 -8.24 -10.49 -11.87
CA ILE A 95 -7.16 -10.92 -10.97
C ILE A 95 -7.18 -10.15 -9.65
N ARG A 96 -6.83 -10.83 -8.56
CA ARG A 96 -6.68 -10.26 -7.21
C ARG A 96 -5.24 -10.37 -6.74
N ARG A 97 -4.71 -9.33 -6.12
CA ARG A 97 -3.34 -9.36 -5.57
C ARG A 97 -3.24 -10.20 -4.30
N LYS A 98 -2.16 -10.96 -4.16
CA LYS A 98 -1.78 -11.58 -2.88
C LYS A 98 -1.21 -10.54 -1.91
N THR A 99 -1.95 -10.23 -0.86
CA THR A 99 -1.68 -9.07 0.03
C THR A 99 -0.71 -9.34 1.18
N LEU A 100 -0.41 -10.61 1.45
CA LEU A 100 0.37 -11.02 2.63
C LEU A 100 1.73 -10.34 2.70
N PHE A 101 2.46 -10.27 1.59
CA PHE A 101 3.77 -9.63 1.53
C PHE A 101 3.69 -8.15 1.94
N TYR A 102 2.75 -7.40 1.37
CA TYR A 102 2.58 -5.97 1.66
C TYR A 102 2.08 -5.72 3.08
N THR A 103 1.21 -6.59 3.59
CA THR A 103 0.70 -6.50 4.97
C THR A 103 1.81 -6.68 5.99
N VAL A 104 2.66 -7.69 5.81
CA VAL A 104 3.76 -8.00 6.75
C VAL A 104 4.92 -7.00 6.61
N VAL A 105 5.23 -6.52 5.41
CA VAL A 105 6.40 -5.65 5.16
C VAL A 105 6.07 -4.16 5.34
N LEU A 106 4.84 -3.72 5.07
CA LEU A 106 4.46 -2.31 5.14
C LEU A 106 3.59 -2.01 6.36
N ILE A 107 2.48 -2.73 6.52
CA ILE A 107 1.49 -2.39 7.56
C ILE A 107 2.03 -2.72 8.95
N LEU A 108 2.54 -3.93 9.14
CA LEU A 108 3.00 -4.39 10.46
C LEU A 108 4.12 -3.51 11.06
N PRO A 109 5.20 -3.14 10.33
CA PRO A 109 6.22 -2.23 10.85
C PRO A 109 5.68 -0.85 11.21
N THR A 110 4.70 -0.31 10.47
CA THR A 110 4.12 1.00 10.80
C THR A 110 3.33 1.01 12.10
N VAL A 111 2.61 -0.07 12.39
CA VAL A 111 1.88 -0.24 13.65
C VAL A 111 2.86 -0.30 14.82
N PHE A 112 3.95 -1.06 14.67
CA PHE A 112 5.01 -1.10 15.69
C PHE A 112 5.71 0.24 15.88
N MET A 113 5.99 0.96 14.80
CA MET A 113 6.59 2.30 14.85
C MET A 113 5.68 3.31 15.57
N ALA A 114 4.37 3.28 15.32
CA ALA A 114 3.41 4.12 16.03
C ALA A 114 3.35 3.78 17.53
N PHE A 115 3.47 2.49 17.90
CA PHE A 115 3.54 2.09 19.31
C PHE A 115 4.83 2.58 19.99
N LEU A 116 5.97 2.48 19.30
CA LEU A 116 7.26 2.96 19.80
C LEU A 116 7.26 4.48 20.00
N SER A 117 6.66 5.26 19.09
CA SER A 117 6.60 6.71 19.23
C SER A 117 5.71 7.17 20.39
N LEU A 118 4.62 6.45 20.68
CA LEU A 118 3.80 6.69 21.88
C LEU A 118 4.53 6.33 23.18
N SER A 119 5.34 5.28 23.15
CA SER A 119 6.11 4.81 24.32
C SER A 119 7.12 5.88 24.82
N VAL A 120 7.57 6.79 23.97
CA VAL A 120 8.45 7.93 24.34
C VAL A 120 7.82 8.84 25.41
N PHE A 121 6.49 8.98 25.40
CA PHE A 121 5.78 9.79 26.40
C PHE A 121 5.65 9.09 27.75
N ILE A 122 5.66 7.76 27.76
CA ILE A 122 5.55 6.95 28.99
C ILE A 122 6.88 6.97 29.76
N LEU A 123 8.01 6.99 29.04
CA LEU A 123 9.32 6.95 29.66
C LEU A 123 9.67 8.31 30.33
N PRO A 124 10.09 8.32 31.61
CA PRO A 124 10.48 9.56 32.30
C PRO A 124 11.75 10.15 31.69
N THR A 125 11.77 11.49 31.63
CA THR A 125 12.91 12.30 31.14
C THR A 125 14.17 12.20 32.00
N ASP A 126 14.08 11.64 33.21
CA ASP A 126 15.23 11.35 34.07
C ASP A 126 16.18 10.32 33.44
N SER A 127 15.68 9.48 32.53
CA SER A 127 16.47 8.46 31.84
C SER A 127 17.12 9.01 30.56
N ALA A 128 18.43 8.78 30.40
CA ALA A 128 19.14 9.08 29.16
C ALA A 128 18.59 8.28 27.95
N GLU A 129 17.98 7.12 28.24
CA GLU A 129 17.34 6.23 27.26
C GLU A 129 16.22 6.91 26.46
N LYS A 130 15.53 7.91 27.03
CA LYS A 130 14.47 8.65 26.33
C LYS A 130 14.99 9.42 25.11
N MET A 131 16.15 10.06 25.23
CA MET A 131 16.77 10.80 24.13
C MET A 131 17.24 9.85 23.03
N SER A 132 17.89 8.74 23.42
CA SER A 132 18.33 7.69 22.49
C SER A 132 17.15 7.09 21.72
N LEU A 133 16.07 6.71 22.42
CA LEU A 133 14.85 6.19 21.80
C LEU A 133 14.25 7.18 20.79
N THR A 134 14.18 8.47 21.14
CA THR A 134 13.62 9.51 20.27
C THR A 134 14.42 9.66 18.96
N ILE A 135 15.76 9.63 19.04
CA ILE A 135 16.64 9.71 17.86
C ILE A 135 16.50 8.45 16.99
N ASN A 136 16.47 7.27 17.61
CA ASN A 136 16.32 6.01 16.88
C ASN A 136 14.96 5.88 16.19
N VAL A 137 13.88 6.38 16.81
CA VAL A 137 12.54 6.44 16.21
C VAL A 137 12.55 7.39 15.01
N LEU A 138 13.15 8.58 15.14
CA LEU A 138 13.26 9.54 14.03
C LEU A 138 14.02 8.94 12.83
N LEU A 139 15.16 8.28 13.08
CA LEU A 139 15.94 7.63 12.03
C LEU A 139 15.14 6.51 11.34
N SER A 140 14.45 5.68 12.13
CA SER A 140 13.64 4.57 11.62
C SER A 140 12.47 5.07 10.76
N ILE A 141 11.86 6.20 11.12
CA ILE A 141 10.81 6.86 10.31
C ILE A 141 11.35 7.25 8.93
N VAL A 142 12.52 7.86 8.86
CA VAL A 142 13.14 8.29 7.59
C VAL A 142 13.49 7.08 6.72
N VAL A 143 14.07 6.03 7.30
CA VAL A 143 14.41 4.80 6.57
C VAL A 143 13.15 4.11 6.02
N PHE A 144 12.10 4.02 6.83
CA PHE A 144 10.84 3.42 6.39
C PHE A 144 10.16 4.25 5.29
N LEU A 145 10.23 5.59 5.34
CA LEU A 145 9.76 6.46 4.25
C LEU A 145 10.51 6.20 2.92
N LEU A 146 11.82 5.99 2.98
CA LEU A 146 12.64 5.64 1.80
C LEU A 146 12.31 4.25 1.24
N LEU A 147 11.90 3.30 2.08
CA LEU A 147 11.43 1.99 1.63
C LEU A 147 10.08 2.10 0.93
N VAL A 148 9.15 2.83 1.53
CA VAL A 148 7.79 3.06 1.02
C VAL A 148 7.82 3.74 -0.35
N SER A 149 8.67 4.74 -0.55
CA SER A 149 8.81 5.45 -1.84
C SER A 149 9.39 4.59 -2.96
N LYS A 150 10.06 3.48 -2.65
CA LYS A 150 10.57 2.52 -3.65
C LYS A 150 9.54 1.47 -4.04
N ILE A 151 8.62 1.12 -3.14
CA ILE A 151 7.64 0.04 -3.35
C ILE A 151 6.36 0.58 -4.00
N LEU A 152 5.93 1.80 -3.64
CA LEU A 152 4.78 2.42 -4.26
C LEU A 152 5.16 2.97 -5.64
N PRO A 153 4.39 2.64 -6.70
CA PRO A 153 4.64 3.23 -8.01
C PRO A 153 4.37 4.74 -7.94
N PRO A 154 5.16 5.59 -8.64
CA PRO A 154 4.88 7.02 -8.73
C PRO A 154 3.67 7.24 -9.65
N THR A 155 2.46 7.09 -9.12
CA THR A 155 1.20 7.32 -9.85
C THR A 155 0.59 8.65 -9.45
N SER A 156 0.29 9.50 -10.44
CA SER A 156 -0.34 10.82 -10.25
C SER A 156 -1.86 10.82 -10.38
N LEU A 157 -2.46 9.74 -10.89
CA LEU A 157 -3.89 9.68 -11.20
C LEU A 157 -4.76 9.49 -9.94
N THR A 158 -4.40 8.54 -9.07
CA THR A 158 -5.08 8.29 -7.80
C THR A 158 -4.05 7.93 -6.72
N ILE A 159 -4.21 8.51 -5.53
CA ILE A 159 -3.36 8.18 -4.37
C ILE A 159 -3.95 6.96 -3.67
N PRO A 160 -3.20 5.85 -3.54
CA PRO A 160 -3.66 4.63 -2.85
C PRO A 160 -4.12 4.90 -1.42
N LEU A 161 -5.12 4.15 -0.94
CA LEU A 161 -5.58 4.22 0.44
C LEU A 161 -4.46 3.92 1.43
N LEU A 162 -3.63 2.91 1.14
CA LEU A 162 -2.44 2.61 1.95
C LEU A 162 -1.50 3.82 2.02
N ALA A 163 -1.26 4.50 0.89
CA ALA A 163 -0.38 5.67 0.87
C ALA A 163 -0.94 6.83 1.73
N LYS A 164 -2.26 7.07 1.69
CA LYS A 164 -2.93 8.05 2.57
C LYS A 164 -2.76 7.69 4.04
N TYR A 165 -2.97 6.42 4.40
CA TYR A 165 -2.79 5.92 5.76
C TYR A 165 -1.35 6.07 6.26
N LEU A 166 -0.37 5.66 5.43
CA LEU A 166 1.05 5.76 5.76
C LEU A 166 1.46 7.23 5.94
N LEU A 167 1.04 8.13 5.04
CA LEU A 167 1.34 9.55 5.12
C LEU A 167 0.77 10.18 6.41
N LEU A 168 -0.49 9.88 6.74
CA LEU A 168 -1.11 10.37 7.98
C LEU A 168 -0.34 9.87 9.21
N THR A 169 0.01 8.59 9.21
CA THR A 169 0.80 7.97 10.30
C THR A 169 2.18 8.64 10.42
N PHE A 170 2.85 8.94 9.31
CA PHE A 170 4.13 9.65 9.32
C PHE A 170 4.02 11.05 9.91
N VAL A 171 3.03 11.84 9.48
CA VAL A 171 2.82 13.20 10.01
C VAL A 171 2.58 13.17 11.51
N LEU A 172 1.76 12.24 12.00
CA LEU A 172 1.53 12.05 13.43
C LEU A 172 2.83 11.70 14.18
N ASN A 173 3.63 10.76 13.65
CA ASN A 173 4.90 10.36 14.25
C ASN A 173 5.95 11.50 14.30
N ILE A 174 5.96 12.39 13.29
CA ILE A 174 6.81 13.59 13.29
C ILE A 174 6.36 14.55 14.39
N ILE A 175 5.05 14.82 14.49
CA ILE A 175 4.51 15.71 15.53
C ILE A 175 4.83 15.17 16.92
N THR A 176 4.63 13.88 17.18
CA THR A 176 4.95 13.26 18.48
C THR A 176 6.43 13.40 18.82
N THR A 177 7.32 13.22 17.84
CA THR A 177 8.77 13.36 18.01
C THR A 177 9.17 14.82 18.27
N LEU A 178 8.57 15.79 17.59
CA LEU A 178 8.83 17.21 17.84
C LEU A 178 8.38 17.63 19.24
N VAL A 179 7.19 17.19 19.66
CA VAL A 179 6.67 17.45 21.01
C VAL A 179 7.59 16.81 22.06
N SER A 180 8.07 15.59 21.85
CA SER A 180 8.98 14.94 22.82
C SER A 180 10.30 15.70 22.98
N VAL A 181 10.87 16.21 21.89
CA VAL A 181 12.07 17.07 21.93
C VAL A 181 11.80 18.37 22.70
N ILE A 182 10.64 19.00 22.51
CA ILE A 182 10.25 20.20 23.26
C ILE A 182 10.11 19.88 24.75
N VAL A 183 9.48 18.76 25.11
CA VAL A 183 9.33 18.32 26.50
C VAL A 183 10.71 18.08 27.13
N ILE A 184 11.63 17.43 26.42
CA ILE A 184 13.00 17.21 26.87
C ILE A 184 13.72 18.56 27.06
N ASN A 185 13.58 19.50 26.10
CA ASN A 185 14.18 20.82 26.20
C ASN A 185 13.68 21.59 27.43
N ILE A 186 12.38 21.56 27.71
CA ILE A 186 11.80 22.23 28.87
C ILE A 186 12.26 21.54 30.17
N TYR A 187 12.32 20.21 30.18
CA TYR A 187 12.76 19.44 31.34
C TYR A 187 14.20 19.78 31.77
N PHE A 188 15.14 19.93 30.83
CA PHE A 188 16.52 20.31 31.12
C PHE A 188 16.75 21.82 31.37
N ARG A 189 15.69 22.65 31.45
CA ARG A 189 15.85 24.06 31.83
C ARG A 189 16.19 24.19 33.31
N GLY A 190 17.40 24.68 33.59
CA GLY A 190 17.86 24.97 34.94
C GLY A 190 17.41 26.34 35.47
N PRO A 191 17.39 26.53 36.81
CA PRO A 191 16.99 27.79 37.46
C PRO A 191 17.98 28.95 37.21
N THR A 192 19.20 28.65 36.79
CA THR A 192 20.24 29.64 36.47
C THR A 192 20.07 30.27 35.10
N THR A 193 19.41 29.60 34.15
CA THR A 193 19.30 30.05 32.75
C THR A 193 17.90 30.54 32.39
N HIS A 194 16.84 30.03 33.05
CA HIS A 194 15.46 30.42 32.76
C HIS A 194 14.61 30.59 34.03
N ARG A 195 13.82 31.67 34.07
CA ARG A 195 12.76 31.87 35.08
C ARG A 195 11.42 31.39 34.55
N MET A 196 10.67 30.62 35.35
CA MET A 196 9.36 30.10 34.98
C MET A 196 8.33 31.25 34.90
N PRO A 197 7.68 31.48 33.76
CA PRO A 197 6.62 32.50 33.64
C PRO A 197 5.42 32.13 34.52
N LYS A 198 4.73 33.14 35.09
CA LYS A 198 3.56 32.94 35.95
C LYS A 198 2.42 32.19 35.26
N TRP A 199 2.21 32.39 33.95
CA TRP A 199 1.17 31.67 33.20
C TRP A 199 1.47 30.16 33.06
N VAL A 200 2.74 29.79 32.91
CA VAL A 200 3.18 28.38 32.85
C VAL A 200 2.91 27.71 34.20
N HIS A 201 3.19 28.41 35.30
CA HIS A 201 2.91 27.92 36.64
C HIS A 201 1.41 27.67 36.85
N THR A 202 0.55 28.60 36.43
CA THR A 202 -0.91 28.43 36.55
C THR A 202 -1.43 27.28 35.67
N VAL A 203 -1.00 27.17 34.41
CA VAL A 203 -1.50 26.14 33.50
C VAL A 203 -0.98 24.75 33.87
N PHE A 204 0.32 24.59 34.09
CA PHE A 204 0.92 23.26 34.28
C PHE A 204 0.90 22.75 35.72
N LEU A 205 0.85 23.63 36.75
CA LEU A 205 0.85 23.19 38.15
C LEU A 205 -0.52 23.31 38.82
N VAL A 206 -1.34 24.30 38.46
CA VAL A 206 -2.67 24.50 39.08
C VAL A 206 -3.79 23.79 38.31
N VAL A 207 -3.81 23.90 36.97
CA VAL A 207 -4.86 23.25 36.15
C VAL A 207 -4.57 21.75 35.93
N SER A 208 -3.31 21.35 35.79
CA SER A 208 -2.91 19.95 35.55
C SER A 208 -3.23 19.00 36.73
N PHE A 209 -3.39 19.52 37.96
CA PHE A 209 -3.78 18.72 39.12
C PHE A 209 -5.18 18.08 38.96
N TYR A 210 -6.04 18.65 38.11
CA TYR A 210 -7.39 18.13 37.81
C TYR A 210 -7.42 17.06 36.70
N TRP A 211 -6.41 16.98 35.83
CA TRP A 211 -6.32 16.04 34.72
C TRP A 211 -5.11 15.12 34.91
N ARG A 212 -5.22 14.15 35.80
CA ARG A 212 -4.18 13.17 36.12
C ARG A 212 -4.03 12.12 35.00
N LEU A 213 -3.67 12.56 33.79
CA LEU A 213 -3.17 11.68 32.74
C LEU A 213 -1.63 11.66 32.79
N ASN A 214 -1.08 10.46 32.71
CA ASN A 214 0.36 10.14 32.77
C ASN A 214 1.26 10.96 31.82
N PHE A 215 0.70 11.74 30.89
CA PHE A 215 1.42 12.64 29.99
C PHE A 215 2.23 13.73 30.72
N PHE A 216 1.79 14.15 31.92
CA PHE A 216 2.41 15.26 32.66
C PHE A 216 3.31 14.84 33.83
N ILE A 217 3.42 13.55 34.14
CA ILE A 217 4.27 13.09 35.25
C ILE A 217 5.77 13.28 34.94
N SER A 218 6.14 13.37 33.66
CA SER A 218 7.51 13.74 33.23
C SER A 218 7.84 15.23 33.41
N PHE A 219 6.87 16.08 33.78
CA PHE A 219 7.05 17.53 34.00
C PHE A 219 7.33 17.87 35.47
N LYS A 220 7.76 16.91 36.29
CA LYS A 220 8.23 17.21 37.64
C LYS A 220 9.59 17.92 37.54
N CYS A 221 9.56 19.21 37.21
CA CYS A 221 10.72 20.09 37.33
C CYS A 221 11.25 19.97 38.74
N ARG A 222 12.47 19.46 38.87
CA ARG A 222 13.22 19.45 40.12
C ARG A 222 13.59 20.91 40.40
N PHE A 223 12.75 21.58 41.19
CA PHE A 223 13.11 22.81 41.89
C PHE A 223 13.94 22.46 43.13
#